data_AF-A0A357ECD7-F1
#
_entry.id   AF-A0A357ECD7-F1
#
_cell.length_a   1.000
_cell.length_b   1.000
_cell.length_c   1.000
_cell.angle_alpha   90.00
_cell.angle_beta   90.00
_cell.angle_gamma   90.00
#
_symmetry.space_group_name_H-M   'P 1'
#
loop_
_entity.id
_entity.type
_entity.pdbx_description
1 polymer ?
#
loop_
_entity_poly.entity_id
_entity_poly.type
_entity_poly.pdbx_seq_one_letter_code
_entity_poly.pdbx_strand_id
1 'polypeptide(L)'
;STCLSCVLNFTTGSNISAGSGLWQFGPGGTISIIGGVDFSVGSDIAVGSTLLTGTFSSATVSDTGIFEVTFGSFTDGKHADLLSYYGMPNGNYDGSLTILFSATNGAGNSIASTSIFSGSIANAPAAVPVPAGAWLFGSGLLGLYSAIRRKIG
;
A
#
# COMPACT_ATOMS: atom_id res chain seq x y z
N SER A 1 9.53 -15.63 9.31
CA SER A 1 8.13 -15.58 9.76
C SER A 1 7.26 -16.30 8.75
N THR A 2 6.14 -16.85 9.20
CA THR A 2 5.15 -17.55 8.38
C THR A 2 3.77 -16.97 8.66
N CYS A 3 3.00 -16.78 7.59
CA CYS A 3 1.61 -16.35 7.72
C CYS A 3 0.73 -17.54 8.11
N LEU A 4 -0.16 -17.33 9.08
CA LEU A 4 -1.11 -18.32 9.58
C LEU A 4 -2.54 -17.91 9.20
N SER A 5 -3.17 -18.65 8.29
CA SER A 5 -4.55 -18.42 7.83
C SER A 5 -4.83 -16.99 7.35
N CYS A 6 -3.87 -16.34 6.67
CA CYS A 6 -4.09 -14.98 6.21
C CYS A 6 -5.02 -14.93 4.99
N VAL A 7 -5.98 -14.02 5.05
CA VAL A 7 -6.93 -13.74 3.98
C VAL A 7 -6.77 -12.29 3.56
N LEU A 8 -6.48 -12.08 2.27
CA LEU A 8 -6.54 -10.77 1.64
C LEU A 8 -7.99 -10.47 1.25
N ASN A 9 -8.55 -9.41 1.80
CA ASN A 9 -9.88 -8.90 1.43
C ASN A 9 -9.72 -7.53 0.81
N PHE A 10 -10.50 -7.25 -0.23
CA PHE A 10 -10.52 -5.93 -0.81
C PHE A 10 -11.85 -5.62 -1.48
N THR A 11 -12.17 -4.34 -1.57
CA THR A 11 -13.31 -3.80 -2.32
C THR A 11 -12.81 -2.58 -3.07
N THR A 12 -13.10 -2.48 -4.36
CA THR A 12 -12.72 -1.30 -5.15
C THR A 12 -13.58 -0.09 -4.77
N GLY A 13 -13.15 1.11 -5.19
CA GLY A 13 -14.01 2.29 -5.09
C GLY A 13 -15.14 2.28 -6.14
N SER A 14 -15.77 3.43 -6.33
CA SER A 14 -16.81 3.58 -7.37
C SER A 14 -16.23 3.37 -8.77
N ASN A 15 -16.93 2.63 -9.63
CA ASN A 15 -16.56 2.50 -11.04
C ASN A 15 -16.70 3.86 -11.73
N ILE A 16 -15.59 4.37 -12.28
CA ILE A 16 -15.52 5.65 -13.01
C ILE A 16 -15.70 5.43 -14.51
N SER A 17 -15.15 4.34 -15.04
CA SER A 17 -15.25 4.01 -16.46
C SER A 17 -15.16 2.51 -16.70
N ALA A 18 -15.93 2.01 -17.66
CA ALA A 18 -15.87 0.63 -18.13
C ALA A 18 -15.94 0.58 -19.66
N GLY A 19 -15.03 -0.15 -20.29
CA GLY A 19 -15.04 -0.35 -21.74
C GLY A 19 -13.82 -1.12 -22.25
N SER A 20 -13.99 -1.87 -23.35
CA SER A 20 -12.90 -2.58 -24.04
C SER A 20 -12.01 -3.45 -23.14
N GLY A 21 -12.62 -4.15 -22.17
CA GLY A 21 -11.90 -5.00 -21.22
C GLY A 21 -11.13 -4.23 -20.15
N LEU A 22 -11.42 -2.94 -19.96
CA LEU A 22 -10.80 -2.12 -18.93
C LEU A 22 -11.87 -1.50 -18.03
N TRP A 23 -11.68 -1.64 -16.73
CA TRP A 23 -12.50 -0.99 -15.71
C TRP A 23 -11.61 -0.14 -14.81
N GLN A 24 -12.00 1.11 -14.59
CA GLN A 24 -11.30 2.03 -13.70
C GLN A 24 -12.19 2.36 -12.52
N PHE A 25 -11.61 2.31 -11.33
CA PHE A 25 -12.27 2.55 -10.07
C PHE A 25 -11.60 3.72 -9.35
N GLY A 26 -12.42 4.61 -8.82
CA GLY A 26 -12.00 5.75 -8.04
C GLY A 26 -11.52 5.39 -6.64
N PRO A 27 -11.21 6.42 -5.83
CA PRO A 27 -10.86 6.23 -4.43
C PRO A 27 -12.05 5.71 -3.60
N GLY A 28 -11.76 5.30 -2.36
CA GLY A 28 -12.76 4.95 -1.35
C GLY A 28 -13.00 3.45 -1.16
N GLY A 29 -12.35 2.60 -1.98
CA GLY A 29 -12.29 1.16 -1.75
C GLY A 29 -11.50 0.80 -0.50
N THR A 30 -11.60 -0.45 -0.04
CA THR A 30 -10.91 -0.98 1.14
C THR A 30 -9.95 -2.10 0.78
N ILE A 31 -8.90 -2.28 1.58
CA ILE A 31 -7.98 -3.42 1.51
C ILE A 31 -7.61 -3.86 2.93
N SER A 32 -7.60 -5.16 3.20
CA SER A 32 -7.17 -5.70 4.49
C SER A 32 -6.55 -7.08 4.37
N ILE A 33 -5.66 -7.39 5.31
CA ILE A 33 -5.18 -8.76 5.53
C ILE A 33 -5.51 -9.14 6.96
N ILE A 34 -6.29 -10.20 7.12
CA ILE A 34 -6.66 -10.76 8.42
C ILE A 34 -6.03 -12.14 8.56
N GLY A 35 -5.33 -12.40 9.66
CA GLY A 35 -4.61 -13.66 9.87
C GLY A 35 -3.78 -13.64 11.15
N GLY A 36 -2.85 -14.57 11.27
CA GLY A 36 -1.81 -14.58 12.30
C GLY A 36 -0.42 -14.62 11.65
N VAL A 37 0.62 -14.37 12.46
CA VAL A 37 2.01 -14.48 12.03
C VAL A 37 2.80 -15.19 13.11
N ASP A 38 3.45 -16.29 12.71
CA ASP A 38 4.45 -16.98 13.51
C ASP A 38 5.83 -16.40 13.18
N PHE A 39 6.44 -15.77 14.18
CA PHE A 39 7.75 -15.17 14.04
C PHE A 39 8.84 -16.17 14.45
N SER A 40 9.96 -16.16 13.73
CA SER A 40 11.11 -16.99 14.11
C SER A 40 11.71 -16.60 15.46
N VAL A 41 11.46 -15.37 15.91
CA VAL A 41 11.87 -14.78 17.19
C VAL A 41 10.83 -13.74 17.61
N GLY A 42 10.53 -13.64 18.90
CA GLY A 42 9.55 -12.68 19.42
C GLY A 42 8.20 -13.32 19.77
N SER A 43 7.17 -12.48 19.94
CA SER A 43 5.80 -12.92 20.24
C SER A 43 4.97 -12.96 18.97
N ASP A 44 4.34 -14.10 18.72
CA ASP A 44 3.48 -14.32 17.56
C ASP A 44 2.24 -13.41 17.58
N ILE A 45 1.74 -13.12 16.38
CA ILE A 45 0.44 -12.47 16.20
C ILE A 45 -0.62 -13.54 16.08
N ALA A 46 -1.62 -13.50 16.97
CA ALA A 46 -2.70 -14.48 17.00
C ALA A 46 -3.50 -14.51 15.68
N VAL A 47 -3.97 -15.69 15.29
CA VAL A 47 -4.85 -15.87 14.13
C VAL A 47 -6.12 -15.06 14.29
N GLY A 48 -6.56 -14.41 13.20
CA GLY A 48 -7.73 -13.52 13.18
C GLY A 48 -7.40 -12.05 13.48
N SER A 49 -6.14 -11.72 13.73
CA SER A 49 -5.68 -10.34 13.88
C SER A 49 -5.68 -9.60 12.55
N THR A 50 -5.86 -8.28 12.60
CA THR A 50 -5.71 -7.43 11.40
C THR A 50 -4.22 -7.12 11.19
N LEU A 51 -3.62 -7.72 10.18
CA LEU A 51 -2.21 -7.54 9.83
C LEU A 51 -1.97 -6.28 8.99
N LEU A 52 -2.96 -5.91 8.17
CA LEU A 52 -2.97 -4.78 7.26
C LEU A 52 -4.39 -4.25 7.15
N THR A 53 -4.57 -2.94 7.17
CA THR A 53 -5.85 -2.30 6.81
C THR A 53 -5.61 -0.96 6.10
N GLY A 54 -6.35 -0.68 5.03
CA GLY A 54 -6.13 0.49 4.21
C GLY A 54 -7.27 0.80 3.24
N THR A 55 -7.04 1.82 2.41
CA THR A 55 -8.00 2.30 1.41
C THR A 55 -7.34 2.50 0.06
N PHE A 56 -8.02 2.14 -1.03
CA PHE A 56 -7.55 2.44 -2.38
C PHE A 56 -7.68 3.92 -2.69
N SER A 57 -6.64 4.47 -3.29
CA SER A 57 -6.66 5.75 -3.99
C SER A 57 -7.10 5.60 -5.45
N SER A 58 -6.80 4.45 -6.07
CA SER A 58 -7.32 4.07 -7.38
C SER A 58 -7.20 2.56 -7.58
N ALA A 59 -8.02 1.99 -8.47
CA ALA A 59 -7.82 0.63 -8.96
C ALA A 59 -8.21 0.52 -10.44
N THR A 60 -7.54 -0.35 -11.17
CA THR A 60 -7.83 -0.67 -12.56
C THR A 60 -7.87 -2.18 -12.71
N VAL A 61 -8.90 -2.70 -13.36
CA VAL A 61 -9.01 -4.10 -13.74
C VAL A 61 -8.90 -4.17 -15.25
N SER A 62 -8.02 -5.02 -15.76
CA SER A 62 -7.87 -5.30 -17.19
C SER A 62 -8.19 -6.76 -17.45
N ASP A 63 -9.15 -7.01 -18.33
CA ASP A 63 -9.49 -8.31 -18.88
C ASP A 63 -8.53 -8.63 -20.03
N THR A 64 -7.91 -9.80 -19.95
CA THR A 64 -6.99 -10.35 -20.96
C THR A 64 -7.61 -11.50 -21.75
N GLY A 65 -8.92 -11.74 -21.57
CA GLY A 65 -9.76 -12.77 -22.14
C GLY A 65 -10.04 -13.93 -21.20
N ILE A 66 -8.99 -14.46 -20.55
CA ILE A 66 -9.07 -15.64 -19.66
C ILE A 66 -8.83 -15.26 -18.19
N PHE A 67 -8.10 -14.16 -17.98
CA PHE A 67 -7.72 -13.67 -16.67
C PHE A 67 -7.95 -12.17 -16.59
N GLU A 68 -8.22 -11.69 -15.39
CA GLU A 68 -8.15 -10.28 -15.07
C GLU A 68 -6.89 -9.95 -14.27
N VAL A 69 -6.34 -8.77 -14.56
CA VAL A 69 -5.26 -8.17 -13.78
C VAL A 69 -5.78 -6.94 -13.08
N THR A 70 -5.73 -6.94 -11.74
CA THR A 70 -6.01 -5.75 -10.94
C THR A 70 -4.70 -5.05 -10.63
N PHE A 71 -4.62 -3.78 -10.97
CA PHE A 71 -3.64 -2.84 -10.45
C PHE A 71 -4.33 -1.90 -9.47
N GLY A 72 -3.81 -1.74 -8.27
CA GLY A 72 -4.37 -0.81 -7.29
C GLY A 72 -3.29 -0.01 -6.61
N SER A 73 -3.57 1.25 -6.33
CA SER A 73 -2.77 2.08 -5.42
C SER A 73 -3.57 2.29 -4.14
N PHE A 74 -2.92 2.14 -2.99
CA PHE A 74 -3.60 2.23 -1.70
C PHE A 74 -2.68 2.82 -0.64
N THR A 75 -3.28 3.31 0.44
CA THR A 75 -2.57 3.68 1.66
C THR A 75 -3.07 2.79 2.79
N ASP A 76 -2.14 2.24 3.58
CA ASP A 76 -2.47 1.28 4.63
C ASP A 76 -1.70 1.51 5.94
N GLY A 77 -2.27 0.99 7.03
CA GLY A 77 -1.58 0.76 8.29
C GLY A 77 -1.31 -0.73 8.50
N LYS A 78 -0.19 -1.02 9.16
CA LYS A 78 0.22 -2.38 9.52
C LYS A 78 0.03 -2.64 11.01
N HIS A 79 -0.04 -3.92 11.38
CA HIS A 79 0.03 -4.31 12.78
C HIS A 79 1.35 -3.87 13.42
N ALA A 80 1.30 -3.28 14.62
CA ALA A 80 2.47 -2.71 15.28
C ALA A 80 3.59 -3.74 15.52
N ASP A 81 3.23 -4.98 15.88
CA ASP A 81 4.22 -6.05 16.10
C ASP A 81 4.93 -6.46 14.80
N LEU A 82 4.25 -6.37 13.64
CA LEU A 82 4.92 -6.57 12.34
C LEU A 82 5.94 -5.46 12.09
N LEU A 83 5.55 -4.21 12.32
CA LEU A 83 6.44 -3.07 12.15
C LEU A 83 7.65 -3.19 13.07
N SER A 84 7.43 -3.52 14.33
CA SER A 84 8.47 -3.74 15.34
C SER A 84 9.44 -4.87 14.93
N TYR A 85 8.90 -6.02 14.52
CA TYR A 85 9.72 -7.17 14.08
C TYR A 85 10.63 -6.83 12.90
N TYR A 86 10.15 -6.02 11.94
CA TYR A 86 10.93 -5.59 10.77
C TYR A 86 11.71 -4.29 10.99
N GLY A 87 11.70 -3.70 12.19
CA GLY A 87 12.39 -2.44 12.49
C GLY A 87 11.86 -1.24 11.70
N MET A 88 10.57 -1.27 11.35
CA MET A 88 9.90 -0.22 10.58
C MET A 88 9.15 0.76 11.49
N PRO A 89 9.03 2.05 11.10
CA PRO A 89 8.32 3.04 11.91
C PRO A 89 6.81 2.81 11.89
N ASN A 90 6.12 3.20 12.98
CA ASN A 90 4.67 3.29 12.96
C ASN A 90 4.21 4.42 12.03
N GLY A 91 3.22 4.15 11.19
CA GLY A 91 2.67 5.15 10.27
C GLY A 91 1.86 4.52 9.14
N ASN A 92 1.47 5.39 8.21
CA ASN A 92 0.84 4.97 6.97
C ASN A 92 1.91 4.61 5.94
N TYR A 93 1.57 3.67 5.08
CA TYR A 93 2.39 3.19 4.00
C TYR A 93 1.64 3.35 2.69
N ASP A 94 2.37 3.77 1.66
CA ASP A 94 1.83 3.84 0.30
C ASP A 94 2.21 2.56 -0.43
N GLY A 95 1.17 1.88 -0.92
CA GLY A 95 1.26 0.56 -1.49
C GLY A 95 0.73 0.50 -2.91
N SER A 96 1.27 -0.45 -3.67
CA SER A 96 0.70 -0.88 -4.93
C SER A 96 0.40 -2.38 -4.88
N LEU A 97 -0.74 -2.75 -5.45
CA LEU A 97 -1.24 -4.10 -5.54
C LEU A 97 -1.27 -4.50 -7.01
N THR A 98 -0.72 -5.66 -7.34
CA THR A 98 -0.97 -6.33 -8.61
C THR A 98 -1.49 -7.73 -8.32
N ILE A 99 -2.66 -8.11 -8.85
CA ILE A 99 -3.21 -9.47 -8.72
C ILE A 99 -3.62 -9.98 -10.09
N LEU A 100 -3.24 -11.21 -10.40
CA LEU A 100 -3.76 -12.01 -11.51
C LEU A 100 -4.77 -13.03 -10.96
N PHE A 101 -6.00 -12.95 -11.44
CA PHE A 101 -7.10 -13.83 -11.02
C PHE A 101 -7.96 -14.22 -12.22
N SER A 102 -8.84 -15.20 -12.04
CA SER A 102 -9.91 -15.49 -13.00
C SER A 102 -11.22 -15.19 -12.33
N ALA A 103 -11.98 -14.28 -12.92
CA ALA A 103 -13.30 -13.92 -12.48
C ALA A 103 -14.33 -14.29 -13.52
N THR A 104 -15.57 -14.29 -13.03
CA THR A 104 -16.74 -14.29 -13.88
C THR A 104 -17.37 -12.92 -13.77
N ASN A 105 -17.75 -12.36 -14.92
CA ASN A 105 -18.54 -11.14 -14.95
C ASN A 105 -19.88 -11.38 -14.24
N GLY A 106 -20.11 -10.64 -13.16
CA GLY A 106 -21.36 -10.62 -12.42
C GLY A 106 -22.35 -9.62 -13.00
N ALA A 107 -23.53 -9.52 -12.39
CA ALA A 107 -24.53 -8.54 -12.78
C ALA A 107 -24.01 -7.10 -12.57
N GLY A 108 -24.36 -6.18 -13.47
CA GLY A 108 -24.02 -4.76 -13.31
C GLY A 108 -22.54 -4.40 -13.45
N ASN A 109 -21.77 -5.12 -14.29
CA ASN A 109 -20.32 -4.94 -14.45
C ASN A 109 -19.52 -5.17 -13.15
N SER A 110 -20.07 -5.96 -12.23
CA SER A 110 -19.30 -6.46 -11.09
C SER A 110 -18.39 -7.60 -11.55
N ILE A 111 -17.24 -7.72 -10.91
CA ILE A 111 -16.27 -8.78 -11.17
C ILE A 111 -16.07 -9.51 -9.85
N ALA A 112 -16.25 -10.83 -9.84
CA ALA A 112 -16.09 -11.66 -8.64
C ALA A 112 -15.19 -12.85 -8.94
N SER A 113 -14.20 -13.07 -8.08
CA SER A 113 -13.26 -14.19 -8.18
C SER A 113 -12.98 -14.78 -6.81
N THR A 114 -12.81 -16.10 -6.79
CA THR A 114 -12.31 -16.86 -5.64
C THR A 114 -10.95 -17.51 -5.92
N SER A 115 -10.34 -17.23 -7.06
CA SER A 115 -9.12 -17.87 -7.54
C SER A 115 -8.05 -16.84 -7.91
N ILE A 116 -7.01 -16.76 -7.07
CA ILE A 116 -5.83 -15.93 -7.32
C ILE A 116 -4.71 -16.84 -7.84
N PHE A 117 -4.14 -16.50 -9.00
CA PHE A 117 -3.01 -17.23 -9.59
C PHE A 117 -1.68 -16.63 -9.17
N SER A 118 -1.61 -15.31 -9.10
CA SER A 118 -0.40 -14.59 -8.73
C SER A 118 -0.74 -13.21 -8.18
N GLY A 119 0.18 -12.64 -7.42
CA GLY A 119 0.08 -11.25 -7.03
C GLY A 119 1.35 -10.76 -6.36
N SER A 120 1.50 -9.44 -6.34
CA SER A 120 2.55 -8.75 -5.62
C SER A 120 1.99 -7.53 -4.93
N ILE A 121 2.58 -7.22 -3.78
CA ILE A 121 2.37 -5.96 -3.08
C ILE A 121 3.74 -5.31 -2.94
N ALA A 122 3.90 -4.10 -3.47
CA ALA A 122 5.01 -3.23 -3.13
C ALA A 122 4.52 -2.21 -2.13
N ASN A 123 5.30 -1.96 -1.08
CA ASN A 123 4.92 -0.99 -0.05
C ASN A 123 6.14 -0.19 0.39
N ALA A 124 5.94 1.10 0.58
CA ALA A 124 6.96 1.99 1.12
C ALA A 124 6.36 2.86 2.24
N PRO A 125 7.15 3.26 3.25
CA PRO A 125 6.69 4.27 4.20
C PRO A 125 6.24 5.51 3.43
N ALA A 126 5.10 6.08 3.81
CA ALA A 126 4.63 7.32 3.20
C ALA A 126 5.72 8.39 3.35
N ALA A 127 5.91 9.19 2.29
CA ALA A 127 6.95 10.21 2.28
C ALA A 127 6.76 11.16 3.48
N VAL A 128 7.71 11.12 4.42
CA VAL A 128 7.70 12.02 5.57
C VAL A 128 8.10 13.41 5.06
N PRO A 129 7.25 14.44 5.23
CA PRO A 129 7.63 15.80 4.85
C PRO A 129 8.94 16.17 5.52
N VAL A 130 9.90 16.64 4.72
CA VAL A 130 11.23 17.01 5.22
C VAL A 130 11.04 18.05 6.34
N PRO A 131 11.54 17.81 7.57
CA PRO A 131 11.31 18.72 8.67
C PRO A 131 11.79 20.13 8.30
N ALA A 132 11.09 21.15 8.80
CA ALA A 132 11.51 22.55 8.68
C ALA A 132 12.97 22.76 9.12
N GLY A 133 13.47 21.93 10.04
CA GLY A 133 14.87 21.91 10.46
C GLY A 133 15.88 21.68 9.34
N ALA A 134 15.58 20.88 8.31
CA ALA A 134 16.49 20.69 7.18
C ALA A 134 16.59 21.96 6.32
N TRP A 135 15.48 22.66 6.14
CA TRP A 135 15.44 23.97 5.48
C TRP A 135 16.15 25.04 6.31
N LEU A 136 15.99 25.01 7.63
CA LEU A 136 16.65 25.92 8.56
C LEU A 136 18.16 25.69 8.62
N PHE A 137 18.58 24.42 8.58
CA PHE A 137 19.98 24.04 8.46
C PHE A 137 20.57 24.51 7.13
N GLY A 138 19.89 24.23 6.01
CA GLY A 138 20.33 24.65 4.68
C GLY A 138 20.44 26.17 4.55
N SER A 139 19.44 26.91 5.03
CA SER A 139 19.47 28.38 5.03
C SER A 139 20.52 28.96 5.99
N GLY A 140 20.73 28.34 7.15
CA GLY A 140 21.78 28.71 8.08
C GLY A 140 23.19 28.55 7.50
N LEU A 141 23.43 27.47 6.75
CA LEU A 141 24.72 27.18 6.11
C LEU A 141 25.03 28.18 4.99
N LEU A 142 24.03 28.53 4.19
CA LEU A 142 24.14 29.60 3.18
C LEU A 142 24.39 30.97 3.85
N GLY A 143 23.73 31.25 4.98
CA GLY A 143 23.96 32.45 5.78
C GLY A 143 25.41 32.55 6.29
N LEU A 144 25.95 31.46 6.84
CA LEU A 144 27.34 31.38 7.32
C LEU A 144 28.35 31.58 6.19
N TYR A 145 28.17 30.94 5.04
CA TYR A 145 29.03 31.13 3.87
C TYR A 145 29.06 32.60 3.42
N SER A 146 27.89 33.24 3.39
CA SER A 146 27.75 34.67 3.06
C SER A 146 28.51 35.57 4.03
N ALA A 147 28.47 35.27 5.33
CA ALA A 147 29.17 36.02 6.37
C ALA A 147 30.69 35.86 6.28
N ILE A 148 31.18 34.65 6.00
CA ILE A 148 32.62 34.38 5.83
C ILE A 148 33.17 35.12 4.60
N ARG A 149 32.43 35.12 3.49
CA ARG A 149 32.84 35.81 2.26
C ARG A 149 33.03 37.32 2.46
N ARG A 150 32.20 37.96 3.29
CA ARG A 150 32.34 39.38 3.63
C ARG A 150 33.55 39.71 4.50
N LYS A 151 34.12 38.73 5.18
CA LYS A 151 35.23 38.95 6.13
C LYS A 151 36.62 38.76 5.48
N ILE A 152 36.67 38.13 4.31
CA ILE A 152 37.91 37.82 3.57
C ILE A 152 38.13 38.81 2.40
N GLY A 153 37.10 39.57 2.01
CA GLY A 153 37.17 40.63 0.99
C GLY A 153 37.37 42.02 1.56
#